data_AF-W1VD08-F1
#
_entry.id   AF-W1VD08-F1
#
_cell.length_a   1.000
_cell.length_b   1.000
_cell.length_c   1.000
_cell.angle_alpha   90.00
_cell.angle_beta   90.00
_cell.angle_gamma   90.00
#
_symmetry.space_group_name_H-M   'P 1'
#
loop_
_entity.id
_entity.type
_entity.pdbx_description
1 polymer ?
#
loop_
_entity_poly.entity_id
_entity_poly.type
_entity_poly.pdbx_seq_one_letter_code
_entity_poly.pdbx_strand_id
1 'polypeptide(L)'
;MPRTREQLTSLPGVGRKTANVVLGNAFATPAITVDTHVGRLSRRLGWTEHKDPLKVEKDIASLWDPTRWTDGCHRLIEHGRAVCHAR
;
A
#
# COMPACT_ATOMS: atom_id res chain seq x y z
N MET A 1 -2.48 18.73 -13.74
CA MET A 1 -2.94 17.67 -12.82
C MET A 1 -1.72 17.13 -12.06
N PRO A 2 -1.74 17.06 -10.72
CA PRO A 2 -0.60 16.59 -9.92
C PRO A 2 -0.31 15.12 -10.20
N ARG A 3 0.95 14.75 -10.42
CA ARG A 3 1.38 13.39 -10.82
C ARG A 3 2.52 12.82 -9.95
N THR A 4 2.88 13.54 -8.89
CA THR A 4 3.88 13.09 -7.92
C THR A 4 3.21 12.96 -6.56
N ARG A 5 3.78 12.12 -5.69
CA ARG A 5 3.25 11.92 -4.34
C ARG A 5 3.27 13.23 -3.56
N GLU A 6 4.35 13.99 -3.68
CA GLU A 6 4.56 15.26 -2.99
C GLU A 6 3.48 16.29 -3.36
N GLN A 7 3.18 16.43 -4.66
CA GLN A 7 2.11 17.30 -5.16
C GLN A 7 0.70 16.83 -4.73
N LEU A 8 0.48 15.51 -4.63
CA LEU A 8 -0.79 14.98 -4.16
C LEU A 8 -0.93 15.24 -2.65
N THR A 9 0.12 15.02 -1.86
CA THR A 9 0.10 15.25 -0.41
C THR A 9 0.00 16.71 0.00
N SER A 10 0.31 17.67 -0.89
CA SER A 10 0.09 19.09 -0.61
C SER A 10 -1.40 19.51 -0.69
N LEU A 11 -2.28 18.63 -1.21
CA LEU A 11 -3.70 18.91 -1.29
C LEU A 11 -4.38 18.70 0.08
N PRO A 12 -5.25 19.64 0.53
CA PRO A 12 -6.00 19.47 1.77
C PRO A 12 -6.78 18.15 1.79
N GLY A 13 -6.60 17.36 2.86
CA GLY A 13 -7.27 16.06 3.04
C GLY A 13 -6.59 14.88 2.32
N VAL A 14 -5.50 15.09 1.57
CA VAL A 14 -4.77 14.01 0.89
C VAL A 14 -3.53 13.61 1.69
N GLY A 15 -3.65 12.53 2.47
CA GLY A 15 -2.51 11.90 3.12
C GLY A 15 -1.73 10.97 2.17
N ARG A 16 -0.58 10.46 2.63
CA ARG A 16 0.30 9.55 1.86
C ARG A 16 -0.44 8.34 1.29
N LYS A 17 -1.32 7.72 2.09
CA LYS A 17 -2.14 6.59 1.64
C LYS A 17 -3.01 6.96 0.43
N THR A 18 -3.74 8.07 0.53
CA THR A 18 -4.60 8.57 -0.55
C THR A 18 -3.79 8.91 -1.79
N ALA A 19 -2.63 9.56 -1.63
CA ALA A 19 -1.72 9.85 -2.74
C ALA A 19 -1.26 8.56 -3.45
N ASN A 20 -0.85 7.53 -2.71
CA ASN A 20 -0.42 6.26 -3.28
C ASN A 20 -1.55 5.53 -4.03
N VAL A 21 -2.78 5.58 -3.52
CA VAL A 21 -3.96 5.02 -4.23
C VAL A 21 -4.17 5.71 -5.58
N VAL A 22 -4.10 7.04 -5.61
CA VAL A 22 -4.26 7.83 -6.84
C VAL A 22 -3.12 7.53 -7.83
N LEU A 23 -1.87 7.47 -7.37
CA LEU A 23 -0.72 7.14 -8.21
C LEU A 23 -0.84 5.75 -8.84
N GLY A 24 -1.16 4.74 -8.03
CA GLY A 24 -1.31 3.37 -8.51
C GLY A 24 -2.47 3.21 -9.49
N ASN A 25 -3.65 3.73 -9.15
CA ASN A 25 -4.88 3.45 -9.90
C ASN A 25 -5.12 4.40 -11.07
N ALA A 26 -4.87 5.72 -10.89
CA ALA A 26 -5.20 6.72 -11.90
C ALA A 26 -4.04 7.02 -12.84
N PHE A 27 -2.79 6.83 -12.39
CA PHE A 27 -1.60 7.17 -13.16
C PHE A 27 -0.72 5.98 -13.54
N ALA A 28 -1.12 4.76 -13.18
CA ALA A 28 -0.33 3.53 -13.40
C ALA A 28 1.11 3.63 -12.86
N THR A 29 1.32 4.47 -11.85
CA THR A 29 2.61 4.63 -11.17
C THR A 29 2.66 3.63 -10.01
N PRO A 30 3.62 2.67 -10.00
CA PRO A 30 3.78 1.72 -8.92
C PRO A 30 3.73 2.37 -7.53
N ALA A 31 2.74 1.96 -6.74
CA ALA A 31 2.55 2.49 -5.39
C ALA A 31 2.02 1.42 -4.45
N ILE A 32 2.67 1.27 -3.30
CA ILE A 32 2.23 0.40 -2.21
C ILE A 32 1.28 1.19 -1.32
N THR A 33 0.10 0.63 -1.08
CA THR A 33 -0.90 1.22 -0.18
C THR A 33 -1.04 0.33 1.04
N VAL A 34 -0.42 0.73 2.14
CA VAL A 34 -0.54 0.00 3.41
C VAL A 34 -1.81 0.42 4.13
N ASP A 35 -2.77 -0.49 4.22
CA ASP A 35 -3.95 -0.38 5.08
C ASP A 35 -3.94 -1.46 6.17
N THR A 36 -5.06 -1.62 6.88
CA THR A 36 -5.18 -2.61 7.97
C THR A 36 -5.10 -4.05 7.48
N HIS A 37 -5.48 -4.35 6.24
CA HIS A 37 -5.39 -5.68 5.63
C HIS A 37 -3.95 -5.94 5.18
N VAL A 38 -3.39 -5.04 4.37
CA VAL A 38 -2.01 -5.16 3.88
C VAL A 38 -1.04 -5.27 5.05
N GLY A 39 -1.11 -4.36 6.02
CA GLY A 39 -0.22 -4.40 7.19
C GLY A 39 -0.40 -5.64 8.05
N ARG A 40 -1.61 -6.20 8.16
CA ARG A 40 -1.85 -7.46 8.89
C ARG A 40 -1.29 -8.65 8.16
N LEU A 41 -1.58 -8.76 6.86
CA LEU A 41 -1.13 -9.88 6.06
C LEU A 41 0.37 -9.89 5.87
N SER A 42 1.01 -8.75 5.63
CA SER A 42 2.47 -8.67 5.53
C SER A 42 3.16 -9.19 6.79
N ARG A 43 2.60 -8.93 7.97
CA ARG A 43 3.10 -9.51 9.25
C ARG A 43 2.82 -11.00 9.37
N ARG A 44 1.63 -11.47 9.01
CA ARG A 44 1.27 -12.90 9.06
C ARG A 44 2.10 -13.75 8.08
N LEU A 45 2.48 -13.17 6.95
CA LEU A 45 3.28 -13.82 5.90
C LEU A 45 4.79 -13.67 6.13
N GLY A 46 5.21 -13.01 7.21
CA GLY A 46 6.63 -12.85 7.56
C GLY A 46 7.40 -11.87 6.68
N TRP A 47 6.73 -10.98 5.97
CA TRP A 47 7.39 -9.96 5.14
C TRP A 47 7.87 -8.75 5.93
N THR A 48 7.32 -8.53 7.13
CA THR A 48 7.68 -7.42 8.01
C THR A 48 7.30 -7.76 9.44
N GLU A 49 8.01 -7.20 10.41
CA GLU A 49 7.62 -7.21 11.82
C GLU A 49 7.03 -5.86 12.25
N HIS A 50 7.04 -4.86 11.36
CA HIS A 50 6.66 -3.50 11.68
C HIS A 50 5.14 -3.29 11.63
N LYS A 51 4.65 -2.42 12.53
CA LYS A 51 3.25 -1.94 12.52
C LYS A 51 3.12 -0.55 11.87
N ASP A 52 4.21 0.19 11.80
CA ASP A 52 4.24 1.51 11.18
C ASP A 52 4.08 1.37 9.64
N PRO A 53 3.08 2.03 9.03
CA PRO A 53 2.83 1.89 7.60
C PRO A 53 4.00 2.26 6.71
N LEU A 54 4.83 3.25 7.09
CA LEU A 54 5.98 3.66 6.28
C LEU A 54 7.07 2.59 6.29
N LYS A 55 7.29 1.95 7.44
CA LYS A 55 8.23 0.82 7.53
C LYS A 55 7.72 -0.39 6.75
N VAL A 56 6.44 -0.73 6.89
CA VAL A 56 5.82 -1.82 6.12
C VAL A 56 5.90 -1.57 4.62
N GLU A 57 5.64 -0.33 4.17
CA GLU A 57 5.78 0.07 2.76
C GLU A 57 7.20 -0.19 2.25
N LYS A 58 8.21 0.19 3.02
CA LYS A 58 9.64 -0.01 2.67
C LYS A 58 10.01 -1.49 2.61
N ASP A 59 9.55 -2.28 3.57
CA ASP A 59 9.84 -3.71 3.61
C ASP A 59 9.21 -4.44 2.42
N ILE A 60 7.95 -4.12 2.08
CA ILE A 60 7.31 -4.70 0.90
C ILE A 60 8.03 -4.23 -0.38
N ALA A 61 8.42 -2.96 -0.45
CA ALA A 61 9.12 -2.39 -1.61
C ALA A 61 10.48 -3.06 -1.87
N SER A 62 11.17 -3.54 -0.84
CA SER A 62 12.44 -4.26 -0.98
C SER A 62 12.26 -5.73 -1.40
N LEU A 63 11.08 -6.31 -1.15
CA LEU A 63 10.77 -7.71 -1.44
C LEU A 63 10.11 -7.93 -2.81
N TRP A 64 9.30 -6.96 -3.26
CA TRP A 64 8.45 -7.12 -4.44
C TRP A 64 8.94 -6.29 -5.62
N ASP A 65 8.78 -6.85 -6.82
CA ASP A 65 8.94 -6.09 -8.05
C ASP A 65 7.93 -4.90 -8.09
N PRO A 66 8.38 -3.67 -8.41
CA PRO A 66 7.51 -2.49 -8.45
C PRO A 66 6.26 -2.66 -9.32
N THR A 67 6.35 -3.40 -10.44
CA THR A 67 5.21 -3.63 -11.33
C THR A 67 4.07 -4.38 -10.65
N ARG A 68 4.33 -5.06 -9.52
CA ARG A 68 3.35 -5.83 -8.76
C ARG A 68 2.77 -5.09 -7.55
N TRP A 69 3.29 -3.93 -7.19
CA TRP A 69 2.93 -3.27 -5.94
C TRP A 69 1.43 -2.98 -5.80
N THR A 70 0.85 -2.29 -6.80
CA THR A 70 -0.55 -1.86 -6.72
C THR A 70 -1.52 -3.03 -6.78
N ASP A 71 -1.35 -3.94 -7.75
CA ASP A 71 -2.20 -5.13 -7.88
C ASP A 71 -2.03 -6.09 -6.70
N GLY A 72 -0.79 -6.28 -6.22
CA GLY A 72 -0.51 -7.07 -5.02
C GLY A 72 -1.20 -6.53 -3.78
N CYS A 73 -1.21 -5.20 -3.59
CA CYS A 73 -2.00 -4.57 -2.52
C CYS A 73 -3.50 -4.86 -2.64
N HIS A 74 -4.09 -4.78 -3.85
CA HIS A 74 -5.51 -5.11 -4.04
C HIS A 74 -5.81 -6.56 -3.67
N ARG A 75 -4.98 -7.51 -4.13
CA ARG A 75 -5.15 -8.93 -3.79
C ARG A 75 -5.06 -9.18 -2.28
N LEU A 76 -4.14 -8.52 -1.58
CA LEU A 76 -4.04 -8.62 -0.13
C LEU A 76 -5.27 -8.04 0.58
N ILE A 77 -5.81 -6.93 0.08
CA ILE A 77 -7.03 -6.32 0.62
C ILE A 77 -8.22 -7.26 0.43
N GLU A 78 -8.40 -7.79 -0.78
CA GLU A 78 -9.47 -8.75 -1.11
C GLU A 78 -9.38 -10.00 -0.24
N HIS A 79 -8.21 -10.63 -0.18
CA HIS A 79 -7.99 -11.81 0.65
C HIS A 79 -8.18 -11.51 2.15
N GLY A 80 -7.69 -10.35 2.61
CA GLY A 80 -7.87 -9.90 3.99
C GLY A 80 -9.31 -9.55 4.35
N ARG A 81 -10.18 -9.33 3.37
CA ARG A 81 -11.63 -9.11 3.57
C ARG A 81 -12.40 -10.43 3.52
N ALA A 82 -12.07 -11.31 2.57
CA ALA A 82 -12.84 -12.52 2.29
C ALA A 82 -12.42 -13.75 3.12
N VAL A 83 -11.14 -13.84 3.49
CA VAL A 83 -10.56 -15.07 4.08
C VAL A 83 -9.84 -14.77 5.39
N CYS A 84 -8.88 -13.85 5.37
CA CYS A 84 -7.93 -13.65 6.47
C CYS A 84 -8.40 -12.54 7.42
N HIS A 85 -9.51 -12.75 8.11
CA HIS A 85 -10.12 -11.76 9.00
C HIS A 85 -9.23 -11.36 10.20
N ALA A 86 -9.49 -10.17 10.75
CA ALA A 86 -8.91 -9.71 12.01
C ALA A 86 -9.65 -10.39 13.17
N ARG A 87 -9.02 -11.39 13.75
CA ARG A 87 -9.40 -12.06 15.00
C ARG A 87 -8.14 -12.14 15.84
#